data_AF-A0A2E0XSN3-F1
#
_entry.id   AF-A0A2E0XSN3-F1
#
_cell.length_a   1.000
_cell.length_b   1.000
_cell.length_c   1.000
_cell.angle_alpha   90.00
_cell.angle_beta   90.00
_cell.angle_gamma   90.00
#
_symmetry.space_group_name_H-M   'P 1'
#
loop_
_entity.id
_entity.type
_entity.pdbx_description
1 polymer ?
#
loop_
_entity_poly.entity_id
_entity_poly.type
_entity_poly.pdbx_seq_one_letter_code
_entity_poly.pdbx_strand_id
1 'polypeptide(L)'
;MDYQKVLTELEDLVLETYSLWDHNRIGFQWRHYTWNHTKRVRAMGMELGRKAGGDVKKLELAGTLHDITKKYDGEILTDEEGKRVTSSQGFWLNEKLKPTQQNVVTELYDRYDLYDTVHHDSGAVITEKILVDFGFDTDFVEAVRSIVFAHLKPINITDDDFKILYKNIENQILYDADTMDPNIGYTAFFRNVHIHAHFAIQRNGKFELQGYVEGLPKFVDSKDSFVDHLLTDVAKEVAANRQTRSRNLVTEINQELENLEVNRQYGLLGVIEYFVSEVEDPDFAYQLNYLQNEWIPQRQKRLTADNLSSAKRDDAQAAIDRVTTFTNDLEAEYKGFI
;
A
#
# COMPACT_ATOMS: atom_id res chain seq x y z
N MET A 1 -15.88 3.84 -27.56
CA MET A 1 -15.78 4.10 -26.11
C MET A 1 -14.63 5.06 -25.88
N ASP A 2 -14.86 6.14 -25.11
CA ASP A 2 -13.79 7.04 -24.67
C ASP A 2 -13.13 6.43 -23.43
N TYR A 3 -11.92 5.88 -23.60
CA TYR A 3 -11.23 5.15 -22.53
C TYR A 3 -10.91 6.03 -21.32
N GLN A 4 -10.51 7.29 -21.54
CA GLN A 4 -10.12 8.17 -20.43
C GLN A 4 -11.34 8.56 -19.60
N LYS A 5 -12.46 8.85 -20.27
CA LYS A 5 -13.72 9.10 -19.59
C LYS A 5 -14.17 7.90 -18.76
N VAL A 6 -14.12 6.69 -19.33
CA VAL A 6 -14.50 5.46 -18.61
C VAL A 6 -13.59 5.18 -17.43
N LEU A 7 -12.28 5.41 -17.57
CA LEU A 7 -11.34 5.25 -16.48
C LEU A 7 -11.64 6.20 -15.32
N THR A 8 -11.94 7.48 -15.59
CA THR A 8 -12.39 8.42 -14.55
C THR A 8 -13.68 7.96 -13.88
N GLU A 9 -14.68 7.51 -14.63
CA GLU A 9 -15.94 6.99 -14.07
C GLU A 9 -15.71 5.75 -13.18
N LEU A 10 -14.74 4.89 -13.51
CA LEU A 10 -14.34 3.76 -12.68
C LEU A 10 -13.61 4.19 -11.40
N GLU A 11 -12.72 5.19 -11.48
CA GLU A 11 -12.05 5.75 -10.29
C GLU A 11 -13.06 6.37 -9.33
N ASP A 12 -14.02 7.14 -9.85
CA ASP A 12 -15.11 7.72 -9.07
C ASP A 12 -15.97 6.64 -8.40
N LEU A 13 -16.28 5.56 -9.12
CA LEU A 13 -17.01 4.42 -8.57
C LEU A 13 -16.24 3.72 -7.44
N VAL A 14 -14.93 3.51 -7.60
CA VAL A 14 -14.09 2.89 -6.57
C VAL A 14 -14.03 3.77 -5.32
N LEU A 15 -13.84 5.08 -5.51
CA LEU A 15 -13.85 6.08 -4.42
C LEU A 15 -15.18 6.11 -3.68
N GLU A 16 -16.29 6.17 -4.40
CA GLU A 16 -17.63 6.08 -3.84
C GLU A 16 -17.79 4.78 -3.04
N THR A 17 -17.42 3.64 -3.63
CA THR A 17 -17.53 2.32 -3.01
C THR A 17 -16.76 2.27 -1.68
N TYR A 18 -15.53 2.78 -1.65
CA TYR A 18 -14.74 2.77 -0.41
C TYR A 18 -15.31 3.66 0.71
N SER A 19 -16.18 4.60 0.38
CA SER A 19 -16.86 5.48 1.34
C SER A 19 -18.12 4.89 1.97
N LEU A 20 -18.62 3.75 1.47
CA LEU A 20 -19.91 3.17 1.90
C LEU A 20 -19.88 2.49 3.28
N TRP A 21 -18.73 2.45 3.96
CA TRP A 21 -18.60 1.88 5.31
C TRP A 21 -18.30 2.98 6.34
N ASP A 22 -19.07 2.97 7.44
CA ASP A 22 -18.87 3.90 8.56
C ASP A 22 -17.52 3.69 9.26
N HIS A 23 -17.02 2.45 9.25
CA HIS A 23 -15.75 2.08 9.87
C HIS A 23 -14.59 2.84 9.22
N ASN A 24 -13.94 3.68 10.02
CA ASN A 24 -12.72 4.35 9.60
C ASN A 24 -11.55 3.35 9.47
N ARG A 25 -11.33 2.52 10.50
CA ARG A 25 -10.18 1.62 10.58
C ARG A 25 -10.56 0.24 11.10
N ILE A 26 -10.03 -0.80 10.45
CA ILE A 26 -10.20 -2.22 10.82
C ILE A 26 -8.86 -2.92 10.59
N GLY A 27 -8.34 -3.56 11.63
CA GLY A 27 -7.01 -4.15 11.65
C GLY A 27 -5.93 -3.23 11.06
N PHE A 28 -5.39 -3.63 9.91
CA PHE A 28 -4.30 -2.93 9.22
C PHE A 28 -4.75 -2.01 8.07
N GLN A 29 -6.05 -1.74 7.95
CA GLN A 29 -6.63 -0.94 6.89
C GLN A 29 -7.43 0.23 7.48
N TRP A 30 -7.31 1.40 6.87
CA TRP A 30 -8.10 2.58 7.19
C TRP A 30 -8.68 3.20 5.92
N ARG A 31 -9.58 4.18 6.05
CA ARG A 31 -10.36 4.72 4.93
C ARG A 31 -9.47 5.22 3.79
N HIS A 32 -8.55 6.14 4.06
CA HIS A 32 -7.66 6.66 3.01
C HIS A 32 -6.62 5.65 2.53
N TYR A 33 -6.33 4.59 3.31
CA TYR A 33 -5.38 3.56 2.89
C TYR A 33 -5.82 2.89 1.59
N THR A 34 -7.08 2.46 1.52
CA THR A 34 -7.58 1.59 0.45
C THR A 34 -7.38 2.26 -0.91
N TRP A 35 -7.81 3.51 -1.05
CA TRP A 35 -7.62 4.26 -2.30
C TRP A 35 -6.15 4.58 -2.59
N ASN A 36 -5.39 5.02 -1.58
CA ASN A 36 -3.98 5.32 -1.78
C ASN A 36 -3.17 4.08 -2.19
N HIS A 37 -3.49 2.92 -1.63
CA HIS A 37 -2.94 1.63 -2.02
C HIS A 37 -3.33 1.29 -3.45
N THR A 38 -4.62 1.37 -3.82
CA THR A 38 -5.09 1.13 -5.19
C THR A 38 -4.31 1.96 -6.23
N LYS A 39 -4.12 3.26 -5.98
CA LYS A 39 -3.34 4.14 -6.86
C LYS A 39 -1.88 3.69 -7.00
N ARG A 40 -1.22 3.34 -5.90
CA ARG A 40 0.20 2.92 -5.91
C ARG A 40 0.39 1.58 -6.60
N VAL A 41 -0.48 0.59 -6.32
CA VAL A 41 -0.47 -0.72 -6.98
C VAL A 41 -0.70 -0.57 -8.48
N ARG A 42 -1.69 0.23 -8.89
CA ARG A 42 -1.92 0.54 -10.30
C ARG A 42 -0.70 1.17 -10.96
N ALA A 43 -0.14 2.22 -10.37
CA ALA A 43 1.00 2.92 -10.93
C ALA A 43 2.22 1.99 -11.09
N MET A 44 2.53 1.21 -10.04
CA MET A 44 3.58 0.20 -10.07
C MET A 44 3.30 -0.88 -11.13
N GLY A 45 2.08 -1.42 -11.18
CA GLY A 45 1.68 -2.42 -12.17
C GLY A 45 1.88 -1.91 -13.61
N MET A 46 1.56 -0.64 -13.88
CA MET A 46 1.79 -0.04 -15.19
C MET A 46 3.29 0.08 -15.52
N GLU A 47 4.15 0.51 -14.58
CA GLU A 47 5.60 0.60 -14.83
C GLU A 47 6.25 -0.78 -15.01
N LEU A 48 5.90 -1.75 -14.16
CA LEU A 48 6.33 -3.14 -14.32
C LEU A 48 5.86 -3.70 -15.67
N GLY A 49 4.61 -3.42 -16.07
CA GLY A 49 4.07 -3.79 -17.37
C GLY A 49 4.88 -3.22 -18.54
N ARG A 50 5.23 -1.94 -18.51
CA ARG A 50 6.07 -1.31 -19.55
C ARG A 50 7.43 -1.98 -19.66
N LYS A 51 8.06 -2.35 -18.54
CA LYS A 51 9.41 -2.96 -18.53
C LYS A 51 9.40 -4.47 -18.81
N ALA A 52 8.37 -5.19 -18.38
CA ALA A 52 8.23 -6.64 -18.57
C ALA A 52 7.48 -7.04 -19.86
N GLY A 53 6.92 -6.07 -20.60
CA GLY A 53 6.19 -6.32 -21.84
C GLY A 53 4.73 -6.74 -21.65
N GLY A 54 4.11 -6.36 -20.53
CA GLY A 54 2.69 -6.57 -20.27
C GLY A 54 1.79 -5.50 -20.90
N ASP A 55 0.50 -5.83 -21.06
CA ASP A 55 -0.53 -4.91 -21.52
C ASP A 55 -0.87 -3.87 -20.43
N VAL A 56 -0.28 -2.69 -20.55
CA VAL A 56 -0.45 -1.57 -19.62
C VAL A 56 -1.91 -1.18 -19.44
N LYS A 57 -2.74 -1.28 -20.48
CA LYS A 57 -4.16 -0.88 -20.41
C LYS A 57 -4.96 -1.86 -19.56
N LYS A 58 -4.68 -3.16 -19.68
CA LYS A 58 -5.29 -4.18 -18.82
C LYS A 58 -4.84 -4.01 -17.36
N LEU A 59 -3.56 -3.75 -17.15
CA LEU A 59 -2.98 -3.51 -15.83
C LEU A 59 -3.54 -2.25 -15.16
N GLU A 60 -3.80 -1.20 -15.94
CA GLU A 60 -4.39 0.04 -15.44
C GLU A 60 -5.80 -0.18 -14.87
N LEU A 61 -6.66 -0.89 -15.62
CA LEU A 61 -8.02 -1.20 -15.16
C LEU A 61 -8.01 -2.25 -14.05
N ALA A 62 -7.23 -3.32 -14.17
CA ALA A 62 -7.12 -4.34 -13.14
C ALA A 62 -6.59 -3.74 -11.83
N GLY A 63 -5.55 -2.90 -11.90
CA GLY A 63 -5.00 -2.17 -10.75
C GLY A 63 -6.01 -1.22 -10.12
N THR A 64 -6.91 -0.60 -10.90
CA THR A 64 -8.00 0.24 -10.37
C THR A 64 -9.06 -0.58 -9.63
N LEU A 65 -9.36 -1.79 -10.09
CA LEU A 65 -10.51 -2.57 -9.64
C LEU A 65 -10.16 -3.74 -8.69
N HIS A 66 -8.90 -4.11 -8.53
CA HIS A 66 -8.50 -5.35 -7.85
C HIS A 66 -9.06 -5.48 -6.43
N ASP A 67 -9.10 -4.37 -5.71
CA ASP A 67 -9.54 -4.28 -4.32
C ASP A 67 -10.93 -3.65 -4.17
N ILE A 68 -11.74 -3.55 -5.24
CA ILE A 68 -13.06 -2.88 -5.20
C ILE A 68 -14.01 -3.50 -4.17
N THR A 69 -13.81 -4.77 -3.80
CA THR A 69 -14.58 -5.46 -2.77
C THR A 69 -13.83 -5.62 -1.43
N LYS A 70 -12.66 -5.00 -1.28
CA LYS A 70 -11.81 -5.15 -0.09
C LYS A 70 -12.48 -4.68 1.19
N LYS A 71 -13.32 -3.65 1.10
CA LYS A 71 -14.03 -3.07 2.25
C LYS A 71 -15.06 -4.01 2.89
N TYR A 72 -15.39 -5.14 2.26
CA TYR A 72 -16.15 -6.21 2.90
C TYR A 72 -15.32 -7.02 3.90
N ASP A 73 -13.98 -6.97 3.83
CA ASP A 73 -13.10 -7.66 4.77
C ASP A 73 -13.04 -6.92 6.11
N GLY A 74 -13.46 -7.61 7.16
CA GLY A 74 -13.32 -7.21 8.56
C GLY A 74 -12.03 -7.70 9.21
N GLU A 75 -12.05 -7.90 10.51
CA GLU A 75 -10.90 -8.46 11.24
C GLU A 75 -10.54 -9.86 10.73
N ILE A 76 -9.26 -10.21 10.77
CA ILE A 76 -8.78 -11.54 10.35
C ILE A 76 -9.28 -12.56 11.37
N LEU A 77 -9.93 -13.63 10.90
CA LEU A 77 -10.42 -14.70 11.74
C LEU A 77 -9.26 -15.51 12.33
N THR A 78 -9.37 -15.81 13.63
CA THR A 78 -8.42 -16.67 14.35
C THR A 78 -9.14 -17.81 15.06
N ASP A 79 -8.47 -18.97 15.18
CA ASP A 79 -8.97 -20.12 15.93
C ASP A 79 -8.72 -19.96 17.44
N GLU A 80 -9.11 -20.97 18.22
CA GLU A 80 -8.96 -20.99 19.68
C GLU A 80 -7.49 -20.89 20.15
N GLU A 81 -6.53 -21.23 19.30
CA GLU A 81 -5.09 -21.15 19.56
C GLU A 81 -4.49 -19.81 19.10
N GLY A 82 -5.31 -18.92 18.53
CA GLY A 82 -4.90 -17.62 17.98
C GLY A 82 -4.24 -17.72 16.60
N LYS A 83 -4.33 -18.86 15.91
CA LYS A 83 -3.81 -19.03 14.55
C LYS A 83 -4.85 -18.56 13.54
N ARG A 84 -4.38 -17.98 12.43
CA ARG A 84 -5.26 -17.50 11.35
C ARG A 84 -6.04 -18.63 10.71
N VAL A 85 -7.35 -18.43 10.57
CA VAL A 85 -8.24 -19.34 9.84
C VAL A 85 -8.05 -19.15 8.35
N THR A 86 -8.00 -20.25 7.60
CA THR A 86 -7.83 -20.23 6.14
C THR A 86 -8.91 -21.01 5.42
N SER A 87 -9.21 -20.62 4.18
CA SER A 87 -10.00 -21.43 3.25
C SER A 87 -9.27 -22.75 2.92
N SER A 88 -9.97 -23.66 2.23
CA SER A 88 -9.36 -24.91 1.72
C SER A 88 -8.15 -24.65 0.80
N GLN A 89 -8.19 -23.57 0.03
CA GLN A 89 -7.11 -23.13 -0.85
C GLN A 89 -6.00 -22.38 -0.10
N GLY A 90 -6.20 -22.07 1.18
CA GLY A 90 -5.19 -21.41 2.01
C GLY A 90 -5.25 -19.88 1.99
N PHE A 91 -6.37 -19.28 1.57
CA PHE A 91 -6.60 -17.83 1.73
C PHE A 91 -7.02 -17.51 3.17
N TRP A 92 -6.55 -16.40 3.73
CA TRP A 92 -7.01 -15.97 5.04
C TRP A 92 -8.47 -15.55 4.97
N LEU A 93 -9.23 -15.94 5.99
CA LEU A 93 -10.63 -15.55 6.12
C LEU A 93 -10.75 -14.34 7.05
N ASN A 94 -11.69 -13.47 6.72
CA ASN A 94 -12.00 -12.26 7.47
C ASN A 94 -13.45 -12.30 7.93
N GLU A 95 -13.75 -11.60 9.02
CA GLU A 95 -15.12 -11.18 9.32
C GLU A 95 -15.71 -10.46 8.11
N LYS A 96 -17.03 -10.53 7.95
CA LYS A 96 -17.72 -9.93 6.80
C LYS A 96 -18.49 -8.71 7.23
N LEU A 97 -18.06 -7.56 6.72
CA LEU A 97 -18.68 -6.27 6.98
C LEU A 97 -19.79 -6.00 5.99
N LYS A 98 -20.82 -5.29 6.43
CA LYS A 98 -21.86 -4.78 5.55
C LYS A 98 -21.68 -3.28 5.34
N PRO A 99 -21.88 -2.78 4.11
CA PRO A 99 -21.88 -1.35 3.87
C PRO A 99 -23.12 -0.72 4.55
N THR A 100 -23.02 0.56 4.90
CA THR A 100 -24.12 1.35 5.47
C THR A 100 -24.93 2.08 4.41
N GLN A 101 -24.40 2.14 3.19
CA GLN A 101 -25.02 2.71 2.00
C GLN A 101 -24.89 1.73 0.82
N GLN A 102 -25.50 2.05 -0.31
CA GLN A 102 -25.53 1.19 -1.49
C GLN A 102 -25.10 1.95 -2.75
N ASN A 103 -24.43 1.24 -3.65
CA ASN A 103 -24.19 1.63 -5.03
C ASN A 103 -24.20 0.39 -5.94
N VAL A 104 -23.84 0.56 -7.21
CA VAL A 104 -23.81 -0.55 -8.18
C VAL A 104 -22.93 -1.72 -7.75
N VAL A 105 -21.80 -1.47 -7.07
CA VAL A 105 -20.92 -2.55 -6.59
C VAL A 105 -21.62 -3.37 -5.51
N THR A 106 -22.27 -2.73 -4.54
CA THR A 106 -22.99 -3.44 -3.47
C THR A 106 -24.19 -4.20 -4.03
N GLU A 107 -24.90 -3.64 -5.01
CA GLU A 107 -26.03 -4.32 -5.68
C GLU A 107 -25.57 -5.56 -6.44
N LEU A 108 -24.45 -5.48 -7.16
CA LEU A 108 -23.87 -6.62 -7.86
C LEU A 108 -23.35 -7.66 -6.86
N TYR A 109 -22.75 -7.22 -5.75
CA TYR A 109 -22.26 -8.12 -4.70
C TYR A 109 -23.38 -9.00 -4.13
N ASP A 110 -24.52 -8.39 -3.82
CA ASP A 110 -25.71 -9.10 -3.34
C ASP A 110 -26.35 -9.96 -4.43
N ARG A 111 -26.48 -9.43 -5.67
CA ARG A 111 -27.11 -10.14 -6.79
C ARG A 111 -26.40 -11.44 -7.17
N TYR A 112 -25.09 -11.48 -7.03
CA TYR A 112 -24.25 -12.64 -7.36
C TYR A 112 -23.85 -13.47 -6.14
N ASP A 113 -24.46 -13.23 -4.97
CA ASP A 113 -24.27 -13.99 -3.72
C ASP A 113 -22.79 -14.12 -3.32
N LEU A 114 -22.06 -13.00 -3.35
CA LEU A 114 -20.60 -12.98 -3.20
C LEU A 114 -20.13 -12.96 -1.73
N TYR A 115 -21.03 -13.07 -0.76
CA TYR A 115 -20.76 -12.83 0.67
C TYR A 115 -19.65 -13.73 1.26
N ASP A 116 -19.61 -14.99 0.85
CA ASP A 116 -18.66 -15.99 1.37
C ASP A 116 -17.36 -16.09 0.57
N THR A 117 -17.14 -15.18 -0.38
CA THR A 117 -15.95 -15.18 -1.24
C THR A 117 -14.84 -14.28 -0.66
N VAL A 118 -13.59 -14.54 -1.06
CA VAL A 118 -12.45 -13.66 -0.78
C VAL A 118 -12.47 -12.49 -1.78
N HIS A 119 -11.99 -11.31 -1.39
CA HIS A 119 -12.07 -10.09 -2.23
C HIS A 119 -11.46 -10.23 -3.63
N HIS A 120 -10.46 -11.11 -3.86
CA HIS A 120 -9.97 -11.36 -5.22
C HIS A 120 -11.03 -12.00 -6.12
N ASP A 121 -11.88 -12.85 -5.55
CA ASP A 121 -12.88 -13.64 -6.26
C ASP A 121 -14.12 -12.77 -6.51
N SER A 122 -14.67 -12.16 -5.46
CA SER A 122 -15.74 -11.18 -5.62
C SER A 122 -15.30 -10.01 -6.49
N GLY A 123 -14.08 -9.49 -6.32
CA GLY A 123 -13.52 -8.42 -7.12
C GLY A 123 -13.47 -8.78 -8.60
N ALA A 124 -13.10 -10.01 -8.95
CA ALA A 124 -13.07 -10.47 -10.34
C ALA A 124 -14.48 -10.54 -10.94
N VAL A 125 -15.47 -11.07 -10.21
CA VAL A 125 -16.88 -11.10 -10.67
C VAL A 125 -17.41 -9.69 -10.88
N ILE A 126 -17.20 -8.79 -9.92
CA ILE A 126 -17.63 -7.39 -10.02
C ILE A 126 -16.97 -6.69 -11.21
N THR A 127 -15.65 -6.87 -11.38
CA THR A 127 -14.87 -6.34 -12.50
C THR A 127 -15.46 -6.76 -13.85
N GLU A 128 -15.79 -8.04 -14.01
CA GLU A 128 -16.41 -8.56 -15.22
C GLU A 128 -17.70 -7.82 -15.57
N LYS A 129 -18.61 -7.70 -14.59
CA LYS A 129 -19.94 -7.10 -14.82
C LYS A 129 -19.84 -5.62 -15.14
N ILE A 130 -19.01 -4.90 -14.40
CA ILE A 130 -18.78 -3.47 -14.64
C ILE A 130 -18.21 -3.24 -16.04
N LEU A 131 -17.17 -3.97 -16.45
CA LEU A 131 -16.55 -3.74 -17.75
C LEU A 131 -17.43 -4.14 -18.94
N VAL A 132 -18.29 -5.17 -18.78
CA VAL A 132 -19.33 -5.49 -19.77
C VAL A 132 -20.30 -4.33 -19.94
N ASP A 133 -20.77 -3.73 -18.84
CA ASP A 133 -21.71 -2.60 -18.87
C ASP A 133 -21.10 -1.35 -19.51
N PHE A 134 -19.78 -1.13 -19.35
CA PHE A 134 -19.03 -0.09 -20.06
C PHE A 134 -18.77 -0.39 -21.54
N GLY A 135 -19.10 -1.60 -22.02
CA GLY A 135 -19.01 -1.98 -23.42
C GLY A 135 -17.61 -2.37 -23.89
N PHE A 136 -16.75 -2.87 -22.99
CA PHE A 136 -15.50 -3.54 -23.39
C PHE A 136 -15.81 -4.87 -24.09
N ASP A 137 -14.92 -5.29 -25.00
CA ASP A 137 -15.04 -6.58 -25.68
C ASP A 137 -14.76 -7.74 -24.72
N THR A 138 -15.35 -8.91 -25.02
CA THR A 138 -15.30 -10.09 -24.17
C THR A 138 -13.87 -10.54 -23.83
N ASP A 139 -12.98 -10.59 -24.82
CA ASP A 139 -11.60 -11.03 -24.63
C ASP A 139 -10.84 -10.10 -23.67
N PHE A 140 -11.07 -8.78 -23.81
CA PHE A 140 -10.50 -7.80 -22.90
C PHE A 140 -11.06 -7.92 -21.48
N VAL A 141 -12.38 -8.07 -21.33
CA VAL A 141 -13.04 -8.27 -20.03
C VAL A 141 -12.51 -9.52 -19.33
N GLU A 142 -12.43 -10.65 -20.03
CA GLU A 142 -11.92 -11.91 -19.48
C GLU A 142 -10.46 -11.77 -19.02
N ALA A 143 -9.63 -11.06 -19.79
CA ALA A 143 -8.25 -10.80 -19.41
C ALA A 143 -8.15 -9.95 -18.13
N VAL A 144 -8.88 -8.83 -18.03
CA VAL A 144 -8.85 -7.97 -16.83
C VAL A 144 -9.42 -8.69 -15.60
N ARG A 145 -10.53 -9.42 -15.76
CA ARG A 145 -11.09 -10.31 -14.74
C ARG A 145 -10.06 -11.32 -14.23
N SER A 146 -9.33 -11.97 -15.13
CA SER A 146 -8.30 -12.96 -14.78
C SER A 146 -7.14 -12.33 -13.99
N ILE A 147 -6.71 -11.12 -14.38
CA ILE A 147 -5.67 -10.39 -13.67
C ILE A 147 -6.14 -10.04 -12.25
N VAL A 148 -7.36 -9.52 -12.09
CA VAL A 148 -7.95 -9.25 -10.77
C VAL A 148 -8.09 -10.54 -9.96
N PHE A 149 -8.52 -11.66 -10.56
CA PHE A 149 -8.61 -12.92 -9.82
C PHE A 149 -7.26 -13.40 -9.29
N ALA A 150 -6.18 -13.19 -10.04
CA ALA A 150 -4.84 -13.70 -9.74
C ALA A 150 -4.01 -12.84 -8.77
N HIS A 151 -4.50 -11.67 -8.35
CA HIS A 151 -3.69 -10.74 -7.53
C HIS A 151 -3.38 -11.27 -6.13
N LEU A 152 -4.12 -12.28 -5.64
CA LEU A 152 -3.77 -13.02 -4.42
C LEU A 152 -3.31 -14.44 -4.75
N LYS A 153 -2.19 -14.84 -4.13
CA LYS A 153 -1.65 -16.19 -4.25
C LYS A 153 -2.08 -17.07 -3.06
N PRO A 154 -2.76 -18.20 -3.29
CA PRO A 154 -3.13 -19.13 -2.22
C PRO A 154 -1.88 -19.82 -1.63
N ILE A 155 -1.90 -20.10 -0.32
CA ILE A 155 -0.82 -20.83 0.37
C ILE A 155 -0.70 -22.26 -0.17
N ASN A 156 -1.82 -22.90 -0.49
CA ASN A 156 -1.87 -24.31 -0.90
C ASN A 156 -1.93 -24.47 -2.42
N ILE A 157 -1.41 -23.52 -3.19
CA ILE A 157 -1.42 -23.60 -4.66
C ILE A 157 -0.57 -24.77 -5.16
N THR A 158 -1.11 -25.56 -6.09
CA THR A 158 -0.36 -26.64 -6.74
C THR A 158 0.50 -26.09 -7.89
N ASP A 159 1.52 -26.82 -8.32
CA ASP A 159 2.36 -26.41 -9.47
C ASP A 159 1.54 -26.24 -10.76
N ASP A 160 0.51 -27.07 -10.96
CA ASP A 160 -0.32 -27.00 -12.15
C ASP A 160 -1.29 -25.82 -12.09
N ASP A 161 -1.91 -25.57 -10.93
CA ASP A 161 -2.74 -24.37 -10.71
C ASP A 161 -1.90 -23.10 -10.85
N PHE A 162 -0.67 -23.10 -10.35
CA PHE A 162 0.25 -21.97 -10.49
C PHE A 162 0.54 -21.67 -11.95
N LYS A 163 0.87 -22.69 -12.76
CA LYS A 163 1.12 -22.53 -14.20
C LYS A 163 -0.11 -22.02 -14.96
N ILE A 164 -1.32 -22.36 -14.51
CA ILE A 164 -2.57 -21.88 -15.11
C ILE A 164 -2.82 -20.43 -14.72
N LEU A 165 -2.81 -20.14 -13.41
CA LEU A 165 -3.18 -18.84 -12.85
C LEU A 165 -2.19 -17.75 -13.23
N TYR A 166 -0.90 -18.06 -13.25
CA TYR A 166 0.17 -17.11 -13.54
C TYR A 166 0.80 -17.31 -14.92
N LYS A 167 0.08 -17.97 -15.85
CA LYS A 167 0.53 -18.15 -17.25
C LYS A 167 0.79 -16.81 -17.93
N ASN A 168 -0.10 -15.84 -17.69
CA ASN A 168 -0.05 -14.52 -18.31
C ASN A 168 0.83 -13.59 -17.47
N ILE A 169 1.61 -12.75 -18.14
CA ILE A 169 2.54 -11.85 -17.47
C ILE A 169 1.80 -10.80 -16.63
N GLU A 170 0.62 -10.35 -17.07
CA GLU A 170 -0.17 -9.34 -16.34
C GLU A 170 -0.68 -9.87 -15.00
N ASN A 171 -1.02 -11.16 -14.90
CA ASN A 171 -1.41 -11.80 -13.65
C ASN A 171 -0.24 -11.80 -12.65
N GLN A 172 0.97 -12.04 -13.15
CA GLN A 172 2.19 -11.98 -12.34
C GLN A 172 2.50 -10.56 -11.88
N ILE A 173 2.40 -9.59 -12.80
CA ILE A 173 2.71 -8.19 -12.53
C ILE A 173 1.79 -7.60 -11.47
N LEU A 174 0.47 -7.83 -11.56
CA LEU A 174 -0.44 -7.26 -10.57
C LEU A 174 -0.22 -7.87 -9.18
N TYR A 175 -0.02 -9.20 -9.11
CA TYR A 175 0.36 -9.86 -7.86
C TYR A 175 1.66 -9.28 -7.27
N ASP A 176 2.68 -9.05 -8.09
CA ASP A 176 3.95 -8.48 -7.65
C ASP A 176 3.76 -7.05 -7.13
N ALA A 177 3.04 -6.21 -7.88
CA ALA A 177 2.77 -4.82 -7.48
C ALA A 177 1.99 -4.73 -6.15
N ASP A 178 0.95 -5.55 -6.00
CA ASP A 178 0.13 -5.64 -4.79
C ASP A 178 0.93 -6.19 -3.60
N THR A 179 1.78 -7.19 -3.83
CA THR A 179 2.66 -7.76 -2.81
C THR A 179 3.71 -6.76 -2.34
N MET A 180 4.28 -5.97 -3.26
CA MET A 180 5.33 -5.02 -2.95
C MET A 180 4.83 -3.82 -2.14
N ASP A 181 3.68 -3.23 -2.50
CA ASP A 181 3.22 -1.96 -1.91
C ASP A 181 3.17 -1.93 -0.37
N PRO A 182 2.62 -2.95 0.33
CA PRO A 182 2.57 -2.97 1.79
C PRO A 182 3.79 -3.59 2.47
N ASN A 183 4.75 -4.17 1.71
CA ASN A 183 5.83 -4.99 2.27
C ASN A 183 7.25 -4.52 1.93
N ILE A 184 7.45 -3.80 0.82
CA ILE A 184 8.77 -3.45 0.31
C ILE A 184 8.86 -1.93 0.07
N GLY A 185 9.97 -1.31 0.49
CA GLY A 185 10.24 0.10 0.22
C GLY A 185 9.62 1.08 1.21
N TYR A 186 9.59 2.35 0.84
CA TYR A 186 9.19 3.44 1.72
C TYR A 186 7.66 3.49 1.91
N THR A 187 6.88 2.96 0.97
CA THR A 187 5.42 2.77 1.15
C THR A 187 5.14 1.79 2.28
N ALA A 188 5.93 0.71 2.39
CA ALA A 188 5.83 -0.25 3.48
C ALA A 188 6.30 0.35 4.82
N PHE A 189 7.33 1.20 4.81
CA PHE A 189 7.75 1.96 6.00
C PHE A 189 6.65 2.91 6.48
N PHE A 190 6.07 3.72 5.60
CA PHE A 190 4.93 4.59 5.91
C PHE A 190 3.79 3.82 6.57
N ARG A 191 3.39 2.70 5.96
CA ARG A 191 2.35 1.83 6.49
C ARG A 191 2.73 1.24 7.85
N ASN A 192 3.99 0.84 8.03
CA ASN A 192 4.50 0.27 9.27
C ASN A 192 4.40 1.27 10.44
N VAL A 193 4.82 2.53 10.25
CA VAL A 193 4.74 3.57 11.29
C VAL A 193 3.29 3.71 11.77
N HIS A 194 2.34 3.91 10.85
CA HIS A 194 0.92 4.12 11.17
C HIS A 194 0.23 2.90 11.80
N ILE A 195 0.66 1.69 11.46
CA ILE A 195 0.19 0.46 12.10
C ILE A 195 0.70 0.37 13.54
N HIS A 196 2.01 0.49 13.73
CA HIS A 196 2.61 0.33 15.05
C HIS A 196 2.21 1.45 16.01
N ALA A 197 2.14 2.69 15.52
CA ALA A 197 1.74 3.84 16.32
C ALA A 197 0.30 3.72 16.84
N HIS A 198 -0.64 3.38 15.96
CA HIS A 198 -2.03 3.18 16.35
C HIS A 198 -2.20 2.10 17.42
N PHE A 199 -1.62 0.91 17.21
CA PHE A 199 -1.75 -0.17 18.20
C PHE A 199 -1.01 0.12 19.50
N ALA A 200 0.13 0.82 19.45
CA ALA A 200 0.83 1.24 20.67
C ALA A 200 0.00 2.25 21.47
N ILE A 201 -0.59 3.26 20.81
CA ILE A 201 -1.44 4.26 21.45
C ILE A 201 -2.70 3.63 22.02
N GLN A 202 -3.37 2.74 21.27
CA GLN A 202 -4.56 2.04 21.77
C GLN A 202 -4.27 1.17 23.00
N ARG A 203 -3.16 0.43 23.01
CA ARG A 203 -2.83 -0.52 24.10
C ARG A 203 -2.22 0.15 25.32
N ASN A 204 -1.35 1.12 25.10
CA ASN A 204 -0.48 1.67 26.15
C ASN A 204 -0.71 3.16 26.41
N GLY A 205 -1.56 3.82 25.61
CA GLY A 205 -1.80 5.27 25.67
C GLY A 205 -0.65 6.11 25.10
N LYS A 206 0.40 5.49 24.55
CA LYS A 206 1.59 6.20 24.03
C LYS A 206 2.36 5.39 22.99
N PHE A 207 3.12 6.11 22.17
CA PHE A 207 4.09 5.57 21.22
C PHE A 207 5.52 5.85 21.70
N GLU A 208 6.36 4.82 21.74
CA GLU A 208 7.77 4.91 22.17
C GLU A 208 8.69 5.00 20.95
N LEU A 209 9.04 6.22 20.56
CA LEU A 209 9.82 6.50 19.34
C LEU A 209 11.14 5.73 19.28
N GLN A 210 11.94 5.77 20.34
CA GLN A 210 13.26 5.14 20.36
C GLN A 210 13.17 3.62 20.19
N GLY A 211 12.31 2.97 20.98
CA GLY A 211 12.11 1.51 20.88
C GLY A 211 11.55 1.07 19.53
N TYR A 212 10.72 1.92 18.90
CA TYR A 212 10.27 1.68 17.52
C TYR A 212 11.45 1.73 16.53
N VAL A 213 12.27 2.80 16.59
CA VAL A 213 13.42 3.00 15.70
C VAL A 213 14.45 1.88 15.83
N GLU A 214 14.78 1.48 17.05
CA GLU A 214 15.71 0.37 17.33
C GLU A 214 15.19 -0.97 16.78
N GLY A 215 13.87 -1.13 16.62
CA GLY A 215 13.24 -2.32 16.05
C GLY A 215 13.18 -2.35 14.52
N LEU A 216 13.40 -1.21 13.84
CA LEU A 216 13.28 -1.09 12.39
C LEU A 216 14.20 -2.02 11.58
N PRO A 217 15.48 -2.25 11.95
CA PRO A 217 16.35 -3.16 11.19
C PRO A 217 15.76 -4.56 11.06
N LYS A 218 15.25 -5.11 12.18
CA LYS A 218 14.59 -6.42 12.19
C LYS A 218 13.33 -6.44 11.32
N PHE A 219 12.57 -5.34 11.31
CA PHE A 219 11.41 -5.23 10.43
C PHE A 219 11.83 -5.29 8.96
N VAL A 220 12.82 -4.49 8.54
CA VAL A 220 13.30 -4.46 7.15
C VAL A 220 13.82 -5.83 6.72
N ASP A 221 14.66 -6.48 7.53
CA ASP A 221 15.22 -7.79 7.20
C ASP A 221 14.14 -8.89 7.11
N SER A 222 13.06 -8.77 7.91
CA SER A 222 11.92 -9.71 7.82
C SER A 222 11.18 -9.65 6.49
N LYS A 223 11.45 -8.64 5.65
CA LYS A 223 10.78 -8.43 4.37
C LYS A 223 11.52 -9.05 3.18
N ASP A 224 12.73 -9.57 3.36
CA ASP A 224 13.49 -10.21 2.27
C ASP A 224 12.75 -11.36 1.62
N SER A 225 12.02 -12.15 2.41
CA SER A 225 11.25 -13.27 1.88
C SER A 225 10.22 -12.81 0.84
N PHE A 226 9.66 -11.60 0.93
CA PHE A 226 8.72 -11.13 -0.08
C PHE A 226 9.39 -10.95 -1.44
N VAL A 227 10.67 -10.54 -1.49
CA VAL A 227 11.42 -10.41 -2.74
C VAL A 227 11.57 -11.77 -3.43
N ASP A 228 11.88 -12.82 -2.66
CA ASP A 228 12.07 -14.17 -3.18
C ASP A 228 10.78 -14.76 -3.79
N HIS A 229 9.62 -14.32 -3.30
CA HIS A 229 8.31 -14.82 -3.73
C HIS A 229 7.67 -14.02 -4.86
N LEU A 230 8.31 -12.94 -5.33
CA LEU A 230 7.88 -12.22 -6.53
C LEU A 230 8.04 -13.11 -7.77
N LEU A 231 7.21 -12.87 -8.77
CA LEU A 231 7.03 -13.75 -9.92
C LEU A 231 7.88 -13.27 -11.10
N THR A 232 7.91 -11.97 -11.36
CA THR A 232 8.66 -11.40 -12.47
C THR A 232 10.09 -11.00 -12.06
N ASP A 233 11.04 -11.20 -12.96
CA ASP A 233 12.44 -10.79 -12.73
C ASP A 233 12.57 -9.27 -12.58
N VAL A 234 11.74 -8.50 -13.29
CA VAL A 234 11.67 -7.05 -13.16
C VAL A 234 11.23 -6.64 -11.75
N ALA A 235 10.17 -7.25 -11.20
CA ALA A 235 9.72 -6.94 -9.85
C ALA A 235 10.78 -7.31 -8.80
N LYS A 236 11.47 -8.45 -8.96
CA LYS A 236 12.59 -8.84 -8.09
C LYS A 236 13.72 -7.81 -8.08
N GLU A 237 14.12 -7.32 -9.25
CA GLU A 237 15.14 -6.27 -9.37
C GLU A 237 14.72 -5.00 -8.64
N VAL A 238 13.50 -4.52 -8.90
CA VAL A 238 12.96 -3.30 -8.28
C VAL A 238 12.83 -3.48 -6.77
N ALA A 239 12.32 -4.62 -6.31
CA ALA A 239 12.15 -4.92 -4.89
C ALA A 239 13.49 -5.04 -4.14
N ALA A 240 14.51 -5.65 -4.76
CA ALA A 240 15.86 -5.72 -4.20
C ALA A 240 16.49 -4.32 -4.04
N ASN A 241 16.30 -3.44 -5.04
CA ASN A 241 16.75 -2.06 -4.96
C ASN A 241 16.03 -1.29 -3.86
N ARG A 242 14.70 -1.44 -3.74
CA ARG A 242 13.89 -0.85 -2.66
C ARG A 242 14.30 -1.36 -1.28
N GLN A 243 14.65 -2.64 -1.15
CA GLN A 243 15.16 -3.18 0.11
C GLN A 243 16.52 -2.62 0.49
N THR A 244 17.41 -2.46 -0.48
CA THR A 244 18.71 -1.80 -0.25
C THR A 244 18.50 -0.37 0.26
N ARG A 245 17.61 0.41 -0.37
CA ARG A 245 17.23 1.75 0.11
C ARG A 245 16.61 1.71 1.50
N SER A 246 15.73 0.75 1.79
CA SER A 246 15.08 0.62 3.10
C SER A 246 16.09 0.37 4.22
N ARG A 247 17.14 -0.43 3.98
CA ARG A 247 18.23 -0.64 4.95
C ARG A 247 19.06 0.62 5.18
N ASN A 248 19.36 1.37 4.11
CA ASN A 248 20.04 2.65 4.23
C ASN A 248 19.22 3.65 5.05
N LEU A 249 17.93 3.80 4.72
CA LEU A 249 17.00 4.66 5.45
C LEU A 249 16.97 4.30 6.95
N VAL A 250 16.82 3.02 7.28
CA VAL A 250 16.78 2.58 8.69
C VAL A 250 18.12 2.82 9.39
N THR A 251 19.24 2.70 8.69
CA THR A 251 20.56 3.04 9.24
C THR A 251 20.63 4.52 9.56
N GLU A 252 20.19 5.39 8.66
CA GLU A 252 20.12 6.84 8.87
C GLU A 252 19.21 7.21 10.04
N ILE A 253 18.00 6.62 10.12
CA ILE A 253 17.05 6.87 11.23
C ILE A 253 17.68 6.43 12.57
N ASN A 254 18.39 5.30 12.61
CA ASN A 254 19.05 4.86 13.84
C ASN A 254 20.20 5.79 14.25
N GLN A 255 21.00 6.27 13.30
CA GLN A 255 22.05 7.25 13.56
C GLN A 255 21.47 8.56 14.10
N GLU A 256 20.25 8.93 13.70
CA GLU A 256 19.60 10.13 14.22
C GLU A 256 19.34 10.09 15.74
N LEU A 257 19.35 8.90 16.37
CA LEU A 257 19.25 8.75 17.82
C LEU A 257 20.46 9.34 18.56
N GLU A 258 21.61 9.53 17.92
CA GLU A 258 22.79 10.14 18.55
C GLU A 258 22.60 11.63 18.86
N ASN A 259 21.72 12.32 18.13
CA ASN A 259 21.38 13.73 18.33
C ASN A 259 19.86 13.95 18.32
N LEU A 260 19.18 13.35 19.30
CA LEU A 260 17.72 13.36 19.43
C LEU A 260 17.11 14.77 19.36
N GLU A 261 17.72 15.75 20.02
CA GLU A 261 17.18 17.11 20.08
C GLU A 261 17.05 17.73 18.69
N VAL A 262 18.11 17.64 17.88
CA VAL A 262 18.12 18.17 16.52
C VAL A 262 17.24 17.32 15.60
N ASN A 263 17.39 16.00 15.63
CA ASN A 263 16.74 15.15 14.64
C ASN A 263 15.22 15.00 14.84
N ARG A 264 14.71 15.13 16.06
CA ARG A 264 13.25 15.26 16.28
C ARG A 264 12.68 16.55 15.70
N GLN A 265 13.49 17.61 15.61
CA GLN A 265 13.06 18.88 15.06
C GLN A 265 13.21 18.94 13.54
N TYR A 266 14.32 18.45 13.00
CA TYR A 266 14.74 18.69 11.61
C TYR A 266 14.89 17.42 10.77
N GLY A 267 14.96 16.24 11.39
CA GLY A 267 15.29 14.97 10.74
C GLY A 267 14.11 14.01 10.56
N LEU A 268 14.45 12.78 10.18
CA LEU A 268 13.52 11.67 9.97
C LEU A 268 12.79 11.26 11.26
N LEU A 269 13.41 11.43 12.43
CA LEU A 269 12.71 11.24 13.71
C LEU A 269 11.50 12.19 13.84
N GLY A 270 11.65 13.45 13.43
CA GLY A 270 10.54 14.41 13.40
C GLY A 270 9.46 14.07 12.37
N VAL A 271 9.84 13.41 11.27
CA VAL A 271 8.88 12.87 10.28
C VAL A 271 8.08 11.71 10.87
N ILE A 272 8.73 10.79 11.59
CA ILE A 272 8.04 9.69 12.28
C ILE A 272 7.08 10.26 13.32
N GLU A 273 7.48 11.27 14.10
CA GLU A 273 6.58 11.92 15.07
C GLU A 273 5.38 12.59 14.39
N TYR A 274 5.57 13.20 13.21
CA TYR A 274 4.46 13.72 12.42
C TYR A 274 3.51 12.60 11.96
N PHE A 275 4.02 11.49 11.43
CA PHE A 275 3.18 10.35 11.08
C PHE A 275 2.42 9.81 12.31
N VAL A 276 3.08 9.70 13.46
CA VAL A 276 2.46 9.27 14.73
C VAL A 276 1.34 10.22 15.19
N SER A 277 1.41 11.51 14.84
CA SER A 277 0.32 12.45 15.16
C SER A 277 -0.94 12.27 14.31
N GLU A 278 -0.89 11.48 13.24
CA GLU A 278 -1.94 11.34 12.23
C GLU A 278 -2.40 9.88 12.06
N VAL A 279 -2.54 9.14 13.17
CA VAL A 279 -2.73 7.67 13.16
C VAL A 279 -4.17 7.18 12.94
N GLU A 280 -5.16 8.06 13.04
CA GLU A 280 -6.57 7.66 12.93
C GLU A 280 -6.97 7.37 11.48
N ASP A 281 -6.67 8.27 10.55
CA ASP A 281 -7.02 8.13 9.13
C ASP A 281 -5.93 8.73 8.22
N PRO A 282 -4.70 8.18 8.22
CA PRO A 282 -3.59 8.79 7.51
C PRO A 282 -3.78 8.78 5.98
N ASP A 283 -3.71 9.94 5.36
CA ASP A 283 -3.68 10.06 3.90
C ASP A 283 -2.24 10.22 3.40
N PHE A 284 -1.77 9.22 2.65
CA PHE A 284 -0.42 9.19 2.10
C PHE A 284 -0.12 10.42 1.24
N ALA A 285 -1.00 10.76 0.29
CA ALA A 285 -0.74 11.83 -0.67
C ALA A 285 -0.74 13.19 0.02
N TYR A 286 -1.67 13.38 0.97
CA TYR A 286 -1.73 14.59 1.79
C TYR A 286 -0.46 14.75 2.66
N GLN A 287 -0.05 13.70 3.37
CA GLN A 287 1.11 13.76 4.27
C GLN A 287 2.42 13.99 3.50
N LEU A 288 2.61 13.33 2.35
CA LEU A 288 3.76 13.58 1.48
C LEU A 288 3.76 15.04 0.99
N ASN A 289 2.63 15.55 0.52
CA ASN A 289 2.50 16.93 0.07
C ASN A 289 2.78 17.93 1.20
N TYR A 290 2.31 17.65 2.42
CA TYR A 290 2.59 18.48 3.59
C TYR A 290 4.08 18.47 3.94
N LEU A 291 4.73 17.30 3.93
CA LEU A 291 6.17 17.22 4.20
C LEU A 291 6.98 18.09 3.24
N GLN A 292 6.70 17.98 1.93
CA GLN A 292 7.42 18.69 0.88
C GLN A 292 7.15 20.20 0.87
N ASN A 293 5.88 20.60 1.02
CA ASN A 293 5.47 21.99 0.78
C ASN A 293 5.32 22.84 2.05
N GLU A 294 5.21 22.20 3.22
CA GLU A 294 5.01 22.89 4.49
C GLU A 294 6.10 22.56 5.51
N TRP A 295 6.27 21.27 5.84
CA TRP A 295 7.17 20.87 6.92
C TRP A 295 8.63 21.24 6.63
N ILE A 296 9.17 20.79 5.48
CA ILE A 296 10.57 21.07 5.08
C ILE A 296 10.83 22.59 4.98
N PRO A 297 10.02 23.40 4.25
CA PRO A 297 10.22 24.85 4.19
C PRO A 297 10.14 25.53 5.55
N GLN A 298 9.26 25.08 6.46
CA GLN A 298 9.19 25.62 7.82
C GLN A 298 10.45 25.30 8.61
N ARG A 299 11.03 24.11 8.47
CA ARG A 299 12.29 23.73 9.13
C ARG A 299 13.49 24.51 8.59
N GLN A 300 13.54 24.76 7.28
CA GLN A 300 14.56 25.62 6.67
C GLN A 300 14.47 27.07 7.19
N LYS A 301 13.25 27.63 7.29
CA LYS A 301 13.05 28.97 7.88
C LYS A 301 13.53 29.01 9.33
N ARG A 302 13.17 28.01 10.15
CA ARG A 302 13.63 27.90 11.53
C ARG A 302 15.15 27.85 11.64
N LEU A 303 15.80 27.03 10.81
CA LEU A 303 17.26 26.92 10.78
C LEU A 303 17.98 28.27 10.61
N THR A 304 17.39 29.17 9.83
CA THR A 304 17.92 30.54 9.62
C THR A 304 17.58 31.52 10.74
N ALA A 305 16.46 31.34 11.42
CA ALA A 305 15.99 32.21 12.50
C ALA A 305 16.58 31.83 13.87
N ASP A 306 16.88 30.54 14.09
CA ASP A 306 17.34 30.03 15.37
C ASP A 306 18.81 30.38 15.61
N ASN A 307 19.11 30.81 16.84
CA ASN A 307 20.48 31.05 17.32
C ASN A 307 21.17 29.73 17.67
N LEU A 308 21.35 28.87 16.67
CA LEU A 308 22.12 27.63 16.77
C LEU A 308 23.63 27.91 16.64
N SER A 309 24.44 27.14 17.37
CA SER A 309 25.88 27.05 17.08
C SER A 309 26.12 26.52 15.66
N SER A 310 27.24 26.86 15.03
CA SER A 310 27.57 26.37 13.68
C SER A 310 27.45 24.85 13.54
N ALA A 311 27.99 24.08 14.49
CA ALA A 311 27.89 22.61 14.47
C ALA A 311 26.43 22.11 14.48
N LYS A 312 25.59 22.59 15.40
CA LYS A 312 24.16 22.25 15.43
C LYS A 312 23.41 22.68 14.16
N ARG A 313 23.82 23.78 13.52
CA ARG A 313 23.23 24.25 12.26
C ARG A 313 23.59 23.30 11.11
N ASP A 314 24.84 22.85 11.05
CA ASP A 314 25.30 21.90 10.03
C ASP A 314 24.59 20.54 10.20
N ASP A 315 24.46 20.04 11.44
CA ASP A 315 23.71 18.83 11.76
C ASP A 315 22.23 18.94 11.34
N ALA A 316 21.60 20.07 11.65
CA ALA A 316 20.19 20.32 11.31
C ALA A 316 19.99 20.44 9.79
N GLN A 317 20.92 21.08 9.07
CA GLN A 317 20.87 21.13 7.59
C GLN A 317 20.98 19.72 7.00
N ALA A 318 21.94 18.91 7.46
CA ALA A 318 22.09 17.54 7.01
C ALA A 318 20.83 16.69 7.30
N ALA A 319 20.15 16.95 8.42
CA ALA A 319 18.88 16.30 8.75
C ALA A 319 17.75 16.69 7.77
N ILE A 320 17.63 17.97 7.43
CA ILE A 320 16.66 18.43 6.43
C ILE A 320 16.96 17.82 5.04
N ASP A 321 18.23 17.71 4.68
CA ASP A 321 18.65 17.14 3.39
C ASP A 321 18.29 15.65 3.28
N ARG A 322 18.43 14.90 4.38
CA ARG A 322 17.95 13.51 4.48
C ARG A 322 16.44 13.42 4.31
N VAL A 323 15.67 14.26 5.02
CA VAL A 323 14.20 14.29 4.88
C VAL A 323 13.79 14.63 3.45
N THR A 324 14.48 15.57 2.80
CA THR A 324 14.23 15.95 1.42
C THR A 324 14.44 14.77 0.47
N THR A 325 15.58 14.08 0.59
CA THR A 325 15.89 12.87 -0.18
C THR A 325 14.81 11.79 0.04
N PHE A 326 14.47 11.51 1.31
CA PHE A 326 13.43 10.56 1.66
C PHE A 326 12.08 10.89 1.00
N THR A 327 11.63 12.15 1.05
CA THR A 327 10.34 12.54 0.45
C THR A 327 10.34 12.44 -1.08
N ASN A 328 11.46 12.72 -1.74
CA ASN A 328 11.58 12.58 -3.20
C ASN A 328 11.52 11.10 -3.61
N ASP A 329 12.23 10.23 -2.89
CA ASP A 329 12.19 8.80 -3.12
C ASP A 329 10.79 8.21 -2.82
N LEU A 330 10.15 8.68 -1.75
CA LEU A 330 8.78 8.29 -1.39
C LEU A 330 7.77 8.71 -2.48
N GLU A 331 7.94 9.90 -3.05
CA GLU A 331 7.14 10.37 -4.19
C GLU A 331 7.35 9.53 -5.44
N ALA A 332 8.61 9.18 -5.74
CA ALA A 332 8.93 8.30 -6.86
C ALA A 332 8.25 6.93 -6.70
N GLU A 333 8.30 6.34 -5.50
CA GLU A 333 7.61 5.08 -5.21
C GLU A 333 6.09 5.21 -5.30
N TYR A 334 5.52 6.33 -4.82
CA TYR A 334 4.09 6.64 -4.92
C TYR A 334 3.60 6.72 -6.37
N LYS A 335 4.41 7.32 -7.24
CA LYS A 335 4.14 7.43 -8.68
C LYS A 335 4.45 6.16 -9.46
N GLY A 336 4.94 5.12 -8.79
CA GLY A 336 5.27 3.83 -9.37
C GLY A 336 6.62 3.78 -10.09
N PHE A 337 7.42 4.85 -10.07
CA PHE A 337 8.70 4.90 -10.79
C PHE A 337 9.68 3.83 -10.28
N ILE A 338 10.33 3.15 -11.23
CA ILE A 338 11.21 1.99 -10.99
C ILE A 338 12.65 2.22 -11.39
#